data_AF-A0A365L735-F1
#
_entry.id   AF-A0A365L735-F1
#
_cell.length_a   1.000
_cell.length_b   1.000
_cell.length_c   1.000
_cell.angle_alpha   90.00
_cell.angle_beta   90.00
_cell.angle_gamma   90.00
#
_symmetry.space_group_name_H-M   'P 1'
#
loop_
_entity.id
_entity.type
_entity.pdbx_description
1 polymer ?
#
loop_
_entity_poly.entity_id
_entity_poly.type
_entity_poly.pdbx_seq_one_letter_code
_entity_poly.pdbx_strand_id
1 'polypeptide(L)'
;MKNTEAATNHFYRERAFTELAEGLEGHQQEVAKNALWEIQVLKREVQLLRRDKETLLHDKKELRESLKSEKYRSKEMVRYFSRWTEEYAKIIKIPINMENETHIRQHYFSLRESAKNLVHSCRRKLKEIDFAMEEEERSSFKRH
;
A
#
# COMPACT_ATOMS: atom_id res chain seq x y z
N MET A 1 18.13 -29.21 -1.50
CA MET A 1 19.45 -29.82 -1.79
C MET A 1 20.15 -29.24 -3.04
N LYS A 2 19.44 -28.73 -4.07
CA LYS A 2 20.09 -28.15 -5.27
C LYS A 2 20.92 -26.87 -5.03
N ASN A 3 20.54 -26.02 -4.07
CA ASN A 3 21.23 -24.74 -3.84
C ASN A 3 22.58 -24.88 -3.13
N THR A 4 22.76 -25.94 -2.33
CA THR A 4 24.00 -26.17 -1.57
C THR A 4 25.13 -26.70 -2.44
N GLU A 5 24.83 -27.57 -3.41
CA GLU A 5 25.81 -28.08 -4.38
C GLU A 5 26.28 -27.02 -5.39
N ALA A 6 25.38 -26.11 -5.78
CA ALA A 6 25.74 -24.98 -6.64
C ALA A 6 26.62 -23.97 -5.90
N ALA A 7 26.34 -23.70 -4.62
CA ALA A 7 27.13 -22.79 -3.79
C ALA A 7 28.54 -23.33 -3.51
N THR A 8 28.67 -24.63 -3.22
CA THR A 8 29.99 -25.26 -3.01
C THR A 8 30.80 -25.29 -4.31
N ASN A 9 30.21 -25.64 -5.45
CA ASN A 9 30.89 -25.57 -6.76
C ASN A 9 31.39 -24.15 -7.09
N HIS A 10 30.63 -23.13 -6.73
CA HIS A 10 31.00 -21.73 -6.98
C HIS A 10 32.22 -21.30 -6.16
N PHE A 11 32.31 -21.78 -4.91
CA PHE A 11 33.44 -21.51 -4.02
C PHE A 11 34.74 -22.17 -4.50
N TYR A 12 34.66 -23.44 -4.92
CA TYR A 12 35.83 -24.15 -5.46
C TYR A 12 36.37 -23.53 -6.76
N ARG A 13 35.48 -23.07 -7.65
CA ARG A 13 35.90 -22.40 -8.89
C ARG A 13 36.54 -21.04 -8.66
N GLU A 14 36.02 -20.28 -7.69
CA GLU A 14 36.56 -18.95 -7.36
C GLU A 14 37.95 -19.06 -6.70
N ARG A 15 38.14 -20.05 -5.83
CA ARG A 15 39.45 -20.38 -5.26
C ARG A 15 40.47 -20.80 -6.33
N ALA A 16 40.10 -21.71 -7.23
CA ALA A 16 40.97 -22.16 -8.32
C ALA A 16 41.37 -21.00 -9.27
N PHE A 17 40.46 -20.05 -9.51
CA PHE A 17 40.76 -18.86 -10.32
C PHE A 17 41.68 -17.86 -9.61
N THR A 18 41.60 -17.80 -8.29
CA THR A 18 42.47 -16.95 -7.47
C THR A 18 43.89 -17.51 -7.44
N GLU A 19 44.02 -18.82 -7.22
CA GLU A 19 45.29 -19.55 -7.29
C GLU A 19 45.93 -19.47 -8.69
N LEU A 20 45.12 -19.53 -9.76
CA LEU A 20 45.59 -19.31 -11.13
C LEU A 20 46.10 -17.88 -11.35
N ALA A 21 45.37 -16.86 -10.88
CA ALA A 21 45.77 -15.46 -11.03
C ALA A 21 47.07 -15.14 -10.28
N GLU A 22 47.31 -15.78 -9.14
CA GLU A 22 48.56 -15.64 -8.38
C GLU A 22 49.77 -16.25 -9.09
N GLY A 23 49.57 -17.32 -9.89
CA GLY A 23 50.62 -17.98 -10.67
C GLY A 23 50.96 -17.33 -12.02
N LEU A 24 50.24 -16.28 -12.43
CA LEU A 24 50.53 -15.51 -13.65
C LEU A 24 51.57 -14.41 -13.39
N GLU A 25 52.26 -13.96 -14.43
CA GLU A 25 53.27 -12.89 -14.34
C GLU A 25 52.95 -11.70 -15.26
N GLY A 26 53.46 -10.52 -14.88
CA GLY A 26 53.37 -9.29 -15.68
C GLY A 26 51.94 -8.86 -15.98
N HIS A 27 51.68 -8.48 -17.22
CA HIS A 27 50.39 -7.93 -17.66
C HIS A 27 49.23 -8.92 -17.49
N GLN A 28 49.47 -10.23 -17.63
CA GLN A 28 48.43 -11.24 -17.51
C GLN A 28 47.91 -11.37 -16.07
N GLN A 29 48.80 -11.22 -15.09
CA GLN A 29 48.43 -11.22 -13.67
C GLN A 29 47.55 -10.01 -13.33
N GLU A 30 47.89 -8.85 -13.85
CA GLU A 30 47.15 -7.61 -13.61
C GLU A 30 45.73 -7.68 -14.19
N VAL A 31 45.59 -8.18 -15.44
CA VAL A 31 44.29 -8.43 -16.06
C VAL A 31 43.46 -9.43 -15.24
N ALA A 32 44.07 -10.52 -14.78
CA ALA A 32 43.37 -11.53 -13.98
C ALA A 32 42.91 -10.98 -12.61
N LYS A 33 43.74 -10.18 -11.93
CA LYS A 33 43.38 -9.52 -10.66
C LYS A 33 42.26 -8.50 -10.83
N ASN A 34 42.30 -7.70 -11.91
CA ASN A 34 41.24 -6.73 -12.21
C ASN A 34 39.90 -7.43 -12.51
N ALA A 35 39.93 -8.51 -13.29
CA ALA A 35 38.73 -9.32 -13.57
C ALA A 35 38.15 -9.96 -12.29
N LEU A 36 39.00 -10.47 -11.39
CA LEU A 36 38.57 -11.01 -10.10
C LEU A 36 37.89 -9.94 -9.23
N TRP A 37 38.47 -8.74 -9.18
CA TRP A 37 37.88 -7.62 -8.45
C TRP A 37 36.51 -7.24 -9.02
N GLU A 38 36.40 -7.11 -10.34
CA GLU A 38 35.14 -6.76 -11.01
C GLU A 38 34.06 -7.83 -10.75
N ILE A 39 34.41 -9.11 -10.81
CA ILE A 39 33.49 -10.22 -10.48
C ILE A 39 32.99 -10.10 -9.03
N GLN A 40 33.86 -9.78 -8.07
CA GLN A 40 33.47 -9.62 -6.67
C GLN A 40 32.54 -8.42 -6.47
N VAL A 41 32.80 -7.30 -7.14
CA VAL A 41 31.94 -6.12 -7.12
C VAL A 41 30.56 -6.45 -7.68
N LEU A 42 30.50 -7.06 -8.87
CA LEU A 42 29.25 -7.46 -9.52
C LEU A 42 28.45 -8.45 -8.67
N LYS A 43 29.11 -9.40 -7.98
CA LYS A 43 28.44 -10.32 -7.05
C LYS A 43 27.77 -9.58 -5.90
N ARG A 44 28.43 -8.59 -5.31
CA ARG A 44 27.85 -7.77 -4.23
C ARG A 44 26.65 -6.97 -4.74
N GLU A 45 26.80 -6.35 -5.90
CA GLU A 45 25.72 -5.57 -6.52
C GLU A 45 24.49 -6.43 -6.82
N VAL A 46 24.68 -7.62 -7.39
CA VAL A 46 23.59 -8.58 -7.61
C VAL A 46 22.90 -8.99 -6.31
N GLN A 47 23.65 -9.16 -5.21
CA GLN A 47 23.06 -9.47 -3.91
C GLN A 47 22.23 -8.31 -3.36
N LEU A 48 22.70 -7.07 -3.51
CA LEU A 48 21.96 -5.87 -3.13
C LEU A 48 20.67 -5.73 -3.95
N LEU A 49 20.77 -5.84 -5.28
CA LEU A 49 19.61 -5.77 -6.18
C LEU A 49 18.57 -6.86 -5.88
N ARG A 50 18.99 -8.04 -5.43
CA ARG A 50 18.06 -9.10 -5.00
C ARG A 50 17.31 -8.72 -3.73
N ARG A 51 17.99 -8.14 -2.74
CA ARG A 51 17.35 -7.65 -1.52
C ARG A 51 16.37 -6.53 -1.83
N ASP A 52 16.80 -5.55 -2.64
CA ASP A 52 15.93 -4.44 -3.05
C ASP A 52 14.69 -4.94 -3.79
N LYS A 53 14.84 -5.93 -4.68
CA LYS A 53 13.72 -6.57 -5.35
C LYS A 53 12.75 -7.22 -4.37
N GLU A 54 13.24 -7.91 -3.35
CA GLU A 54 12.41 -8.55 -2.34
C GLU A 54 11.63 -7.51 -1.52
N THR A 55 12.29 -6.43 -1.10
CA THR A 55 11.66 -5.28 -0.42
C THR A 55 10.59 -4.64 -1.29
N LEU A 56 10.91 -4.30 -2.55
CA LEU A 56 9.95 -3.70 -3.48
C LEU A 56 8.74 -4.60 -3.75
N LEU A 57 8.93 -5.93 -3.80
CA LEU A 57 7.82 -6.87 -3.94
C LEU A 57 6.93 -6.90 -2.70
N HIS A 58 7.52 -6.78 -1.51
CA HIS A 58 6.80 -6.66 -0.25
C HIS A 58 5.97 -5.38 -0.22
N ASP A 59 6.58 -4.22 -0.46
CA ASP A 59 5.92 -2.91 -0.47
C ASP A 59 4.77 -2.87 -1.49
N LYS A 60 5.00 -3.43 -2.69
CA LYS A 60 3.97 -3.54 -3.72
C LYS A 60 2.76 -4.35 -3.25
N LYS A 61 2.97 -5.37 -2.42
CA LYS A 61 1.88 -6.17 -1.86
C LYS A 61 1.10 -5.36 -0.82
N GLU A 62 1.78 -4.70 0.10
CA GLU A 62 1.15 -3.86 1.13
C GLU A 62 0.35 -2.71 0.50
N LEU A 63 0.92 -2.01 -0.48
CA LEU A 63 0.24 -0.95 -1.22
C LEU A 63 -0.99 -1.46 -1.98
N ARG A 64 -0.97 -2.69 -2.50
CA ARG A 64 -2.14 -3.29 -3.16
C ARG A 64 -3.26 -3.61 -2.18
N GLU A 65 -2.92 -4.06 -0.98
CA GLU A 65 -3.88 -4.35 0.08
C GLU A 65 -4.51 -3.05 0.60
N SER A 66 -3.71 -2.02 0.85
CA SER A 66 -4.17 -0.67 1.21
C SER A 66 -5.05 -0.05 0.12
N LEU A 67 -4.66 -0.15 -1.16
CA LEU A 67 -5.51 0.34 -2.25
C LEU A 67 -6.87 -0.40 -2.32
N LYS A 68 -6.90 -1.68 -1.97
CA LYS A 68 -8.13 -2.48 -1.96
C LYS A 68 -9.06 -2.03 -0.83
N SER A 69 -8.54 -1.78 0.37
CA SER A 69 -9.33 -1.29 1.51
C SER A 69 -9.89 0.11 1.20
N GLU A 70 -9.09 1.02 0.65
CA GLU A 70 -9.54 2.36 0.27
C GLU A 70 -10.63 2.33 -0.82
N LYS A 71 -10.47 1.49 -1.85
CA LYS A 71 -11.52 1.29 -2.85
C LYS A 71 -12.83 0.78 -2.24
N TYR A 72 -12.75 -0.07 -1.21
CA TYR A 72 -13.93 -0.54 -0.51
C TYR A 72 -14.61 0.59 0.27
N ARG A 73 -13.84 1.36 1.07
CA ARG A 73 -14.33 2.52 1.84
C ARG A 73 -14.99 3.56 0.92
N SER A 74 -14.34 3.89 -0.20
CA SER A 74 -14.89 4.82 -1.19
C SER A 74 -16.25 4.36 -1.73
N LYS A 75 -16.39 3.06 -2.08
CA LYS A 75 -17.67 2.50 -2.55
C LYS A 75 -18.76 2.54 -1.48
N GLU A 76 -18.42 2.28 -0.22
CA GLU A 76 -19.39 2.40 0.88
C GLU A 76 -19.87 3.84 1.06
N MET A 77 -18.96 4.83 0.99
CA MET A 77 -19.32 6.23 1.08
C MET A 77 -20.24 6.67 -0.06
N VAL A 78 -19.95 6.24 -1.30
CA VAL A 78 -20.82 6.49 -2.45
C VAL A 78 -22.22 5.91 -2.20
N ARG A 79 -22.33 4.65 -1.78
CA ARG A 79 -23.63 4.01 -1.48
C ARG A 79 -24.38 4.75 -0.37
N TYR A 80 -23.68 5.19 0.66
CA TYR A 80 -24.26 5.96 1.75
C TYR A 80 -24.85 7.27 1.25
N PHE A 81 -24.09 8.06 0.50
CA PHE A 81 -24.57 9.34 -0.05
C PHE A 81 -25.69 9.16 -1.08
N SER A 82 -25.65 8.11 -1.91
CA SER A 82 -26.75 7.80 -2.83
C SER A 82 -28.06 7.56 -2.09
N ARG A 83 -28.05 6.72 -1.04
CA ARG A 83 -29.25 6.46 -0.22
C ARG A 83 -29.75 7.73 0.48
N TRP A 84 -28.84 8.50 1.06
CA TRP A 84 -29.23 9.76 1.70
C TRP A 84 -29.87 10.73 0.69
N THR A 85 -29.30 10.85 -0.50
CA THR A 85 -29.82 11.71 -1.57
C THR A 85 -31.21 11.25 -2.02
N GLU A 86 -31.45 9.94 -2.13
CA GLU A 86 -32.77 9.38 -2.44
C GLU A 86 -33.82 9.76 -1.39
N GLU A 87 -33.52 9.59 -0.10
CA GLU A 87 -34.42 9.97 0.99
C GLU A 87 -34.64 11.49 1.05
N TYR A 88 -33.59 12.28 0.85
CA TYR A 88 -33.68 13.73 0.82
C TYR A 88 -34.53 14.22 -0.36
N ALA A 89 -34.39 13.58 -1.54
CA ALA A 89 -35.19 13.88 -2.72
C ALA A 89 -36.68 13.56 -2.50
N LYS A 90 -37.02 12.52 -1.73
CA LYS A 90 -38.43 12.24 -1.36
C LYS A 90 -39.03 13.39 -0.57
N ILE A 91 -38.26 14.03 0.32
CA ILE A 91 -38.73 15.18 1.11
C ILE A 91 -39.00 16.36 0.18
N ILE A 92 -38.03 16.74 -0.68
CA ILE A 92 -38.16 17.92 -1.55
C ILE A 92 -39.28 17.76 -2.59
N LYS A 93 -39.54 16.54 -3.06
CA LYS A 93 -40.61 16.26 -4.03
C LYS A 93 -42.02 16.41 -3.47
N ILE A 94 -42.19 16.46 -2.15
CA ILE A 94 -43.51 16.67 -1.54
C ILE A 94 -43.92 18.13 -1.79
N PRO A 95 -45.02 18.39 -2.53
CA PRO A 95 -45.46 19.76 -2.80
C PRO A 95 -45.86 20.45 -1.50
N ILE A 96 -45.33 21.65 -1.28
CA ILE A 96 -45.60 22.43 -0.07
C ILE A 96 -46.84 23.29 -0.28
N ASN A 97 -47.82 23.15 0.62
CA ASN A 97 -48.94 24.08 0.68
C ASN A 97 -48.51 25.30 1.51
N MET A 98 -48.23 26.42 0.84
CA MET A 98 -47.74 27.65 1.45
C MET A 98 -48.80 28.37 2.31
N GLU A 99 -50.08 28.01 2.17
CA GLU A 99 -51.19 28.57 2.93
C GLU A 99 -51.43 27.80 4.24
N ASN A 100 -50.85 26.61 4.39
CA ASN A 100 -50.99 25.78 5.58
C ASN A 100 -49.69 25.82 6.41
N GLU A 101 -49.69 26.65 7.45
CA GLU A 101 -48.54 26.85 8.33
C GLU A 101 -48.07 25.54 9.00
N THR A 102 -49.00 24.65 9.35
CA THR A 102 -48.67 23.33 9.94
C THR A 102 -47.91 22.46 8.95
N HIS A 103 -48.33 22.47 7.68
CA HIS A 103 -47.68 21.71 6.62
C HIS A 103 -46.27 22.26 6.30
N ILE A 104 -46.10 23.59 6.29
CA ILE A 104 -44.79 24.24 6.14
C ILE A 104 -43.86 23.82 7.27
N ARG A 105 -44.33 23.87 8.53
CA ARG A 105 -43.51 23.48 9.70
C ARG A 105 -43.09 22.02 9.61
N GLN A 106 -44.00 21.10 9.29
CA GLN A 106 -43.69 19.68 9.12
C GLN A 106 -42.65 19.44 8.03
N HIS A 107 -42.79 20.10 6.89
CA HIS A 107 -41.84 19.98 5.78
C HIS A 107 -40.44 20.51 6.18
N TYR A 108 -40.38 21.66 6.84
CA TYR A 108 -39.13 22.21 7.39
C TYR A 108 -38.49 21.28 8.41
N PHE A 109 -39.26 20.70 9.33
CA PHE A 109 -38.74 19.74 10.31
C PHE A 109 -38.14 18.50 9.64
N SER A 110 -38.82 17.95 8.63
CA SER A 110 -38.31 16.80 7.87
C SER A 110 -36.99 17.10 7.15
N LEU A 111 -36.88 18.26 6.49
CA LEU A 111 -35.63 18.71 5.86
C LEU A 111 -34.51 18.89 6.88
N ARG A 112 -34.80 19.59 7.98
CA ARG A 112 -33.84 19.85 9.05
C ARG A 112 -33.34 18.56 9.69
N GLU A 113 -34.23 17.60 9.94
CA GLU A 113 -33.88 16.34 10.57
C GLU A 113 -33.04 15.46 9.63
N SER A 114 -33.37 15.41 8.34
CA SER A 114 -32.55 14.72 7.34
C SER A 114 -31.13 15.30 7.25
N ALA A 115 -31.00 16.63 7.28
CA ALA A 115 -29.70 17.31 7.29
C ALA A 115 -28.92 17.04 8.58
N LYS A 116 -29.58 17.06 9.74
CA LYS A 116 -28.95 16.68 11.02
C LYS A 116 -28.46 15.24 11.01
N ASN A 117 -29.27 14.31 10.50
CA ASN A 117 -28.91 12.90 10.42
C ASN A 117 -27.68 12.70 9.54
N LEU A 118 -27.60 13.38 8.39
CA LEU A 118 -26.40 13.38 7.55
C LEU A 118 -25.16 13.81 8.33
N VAL A 119 -25.21 14.97 9.00
CA VAL A 119 -24.07 15.51 9.74
C VAL A 119 -23.64 14.56 10.85
N HIS A 120 -24.57 13.97 11.60
CA HIS A 120 -24.26 13.01 12.66
C HIS A 120 -23.63 11.73 12.11
N SER A 121 -24.18 11.18 11.03
CA SER A 121 -23.64 10.00 10.36
C SER A 121 -22.25 10.26 9.77
N CYS A 122 -22.02 11.41 9.13
CA CYS A 122 -20.70 11.80 8.64
C CYS A 122 -19.69 11.92 9.79
N ARG A 123 -20.07 12.55 10.91
CA ARG A 123 -19.21 12.62 12.10
C ARG A 123 -18.88 11.24 12.68
N ARG A 124 -19.85 10.32 12.70
CA ARG A 124 -19.63 8.93 13.14
C ARG A 124 -18.67 8.22 12.18
N LYS A 125 -18.86 8.38 10.87
CA LYS A 125 -17.96 7.77 9.88
C LYS A 125 -16.56 8.33 9.92
N LEU A 126 -16.38 9.63 10.15
CA LEU A 126 -15.06 10.21 10.38
C LEU A 126 -14.36 9.57 11.58
N LYS A 127 -15.05 9.39 12.72
CA LYS A 127 -14.48 8.69 13.88
C LYS A 127 -14.09 7.24 13.59
N GLU A 128 -14.90 6.51 12.84
CA GLU A 128 -14.57 5.14 12.42
C GLU A 128 -13.34 5.12 11.50
N ILE A 129 -13.20 6.14 10.65
CA ILE A 129 -12.04 6.32 9.76
C ILE A 129 -10.78 6.62 10.58
N ASP A 130 -10.86 7.56 11.52
CA ASP A 130 -9.74 7.95 12.39
C ASP A 130 -9.27 6.75 13.23
N PHE A 131 -10.21 5.98 13.79
CA PHE A 131 -9.88 4.77 14.55
C PHE A 131 -9.18 3.71 13.69
N ALA A 132 -9.66 3.47 12.45
CA ALA A 132 -9.03 2.54 11.54
C ALA A 132 -7.61 2.97 11.14
N MET A 133 -7.37 4.27 10.98
CA MET A 133 -6.04 4.83 10.71
C MET A 133 -5.09 4.64 11.90
N GLU A 134 -5.56 4.91 13.12
CA GLU A 134 -4.77 4.68 14.34
C GLU A 134 -4.40 3.19 14.54
N GLU A 135 -5.30 2.26 14.18
CA GLU A 135 -4.98 0.82 14.21
C GLU A 135 -3.94 0.42 13.15
N GLU A 136 -4.03 0.95 11.93
CA GLU A 136 -3.03 0.74 10.89
C GLU A 136 -1.65 1.26 11.33
N GLU A 137 -1.58 2.47 11.88
CA GLU A 137 -0.34 3.05 12.42
C GLU A 137 0.24 2.18 13.55
N ARG A 138 -0.56 1.78 14.55
CA ARG A 138 -0.10 0.90 15.64
C ARG A 138 0.38 -0.47 15.15
N SER A 139 -0.20 -0.98 14.06
CA SER A 139 0.23 -2.24 13.46
C SER A 139 1.57 -2.12 12.73
N SER A 140 1.85 -0.94 12.14
CA SER A 140 3.13 -0.64 11.50
C SER A 140 4.26 -0.49 12.52
N PHE A 141 4.00 0.15 13.68
CA PHE A 141 4.99 0.30 14.76
C PHE A 141 5.41 -1.03 15.41
N LYS A 142 4.57 -2.07 15.38
CA LYS A 142 4.92 -3.39 15.91
C LYS A 142 5.77 -4.23 14.95
N ARG A 143 5.96 -3.79 13.70
CA ARG A 143 6.71 -4.51 12.66
C ARG A 143 8.14 -3.97 12.46
N HIS A 144 8.51 -2.89 13.15
CA HIS A 144 9.85 -2.30 13.14
C HIS A 144 10.66 -2.69 14.38
#